data_AF-A0A6J5F929-F1
#
_entry.id   AF-A0A6J5F929-F1
#
_cell.length_a   1.000
_cell.length_b   1.000
_cell.length_c   1.000
_cell.angle_alpha   90.00
_cell.angle_beta   90.00
_cell.angle_gamma   90.00
#
_symmetry.space_group_name_H-M   'P 1'
#
loop_
_entity.id
_entity.type
_entity.pdbx_description
1 polymer ?
#
loop_
_entity_poly.entity_id
_entity_poly.type
_entity_poly.pdbx_seq_one_letter_code
_entity_poly.pdbx_strand_id
1 'polypeptide(L)'
;MGHQVKLMPGKFVKAFVMGNKNDAADARAIWMAEQQPGKSVAVKTETQQAVPGLQRMRQQLVKFRTMQINSLRGLAHRVRRSDGQGSGGTR
;
A
#
# COMPACT_ATOMS: atom_id res chain seq x y z
N MET A 1 -21.03 -19.12 -27.49
CA MET A 1 -21.76 -18.40 -26.43
C MET A 1 -20.75 -17.68 -25.53
N GLY A 2 -20.21 -16.56 -25.99
CA GLY A 2 -19.18 -15.80 -25.26
C GLY A 2 -19.81 -14.62 -24.53
N HIS A 3 -19.59 -14.51 -23.23
CA HIS A 3 -19.94 -13.31 -22.48
C HIS A 3 -18.94 -12.19 -22.82
N GLN A 4 -19.44 -11.04 -23.25
CA GLN A 4 -18.62 -9.86 -23.47
C GLN A 4 -18.41 -9.17 -22.12
N VAL A 5 -17.27 -9.45 -21.48
CA VAL A 5 -16.92 -8.89 -20.18
C VAL A 5 -16.37 -7.47 -20.38
N LYS A 6 -17.04 -6.48 -19.79
CA LYS A 6 -16.63 -5.08 -19.80
C LYS A 6 -16.09 -4.70 -18.42
N LEU A 7 -14.90 -4.12 -18.39
CA LEU A 7 -14.31 -3.58 -17.17
C LEU A 7 -14.83 -2.15 -16.95
N MET A 8 -15.51 -1.93 -15.83
CA MET A 8 -15.97 -0.61 -15.41
C MET A 8 -15.06 0.02 -14.35
N PRO A 9 -14.94 1.36 -14.28
CA PRO A 9 -14.18 2.00 -13.22
C PRO A 9 -14.81 1.74 -11.85
N GLY A 10 -14.05 1.19 -10.90
CA GLY A 10 -14.57 0.92 -9.55
C GLY A 10 -15.07 2.16 -8.80
N LYS A 11 -14.48 3.34 -9.07
CA LYS A 11 -14.98 4.62 -8.52
C LYS A 11 -16.36 5.00 -9.06
N PHE A 12 -16.64 4.63 -10.31
CA PHE A 12 -17.92 4.88 -10.95
C PHE A 12 -19.00 3.99 -10.35
N VAL A 13 -18.73 2.68 -10.23
CA VAL A 13 -19.64 1.72 -9.58
C VAL A 13 -19.92 2.13 -8.12
N LYS A 14 -18.90 2.57 -7.39
CA LYS A 14 -19.04 3.01 -5.99
C LYS A 14 -20.02 4.18 -5.81
N ALA A 15 -20.22 5.03 -6.82
CA ALA A 15 -21.20 6.11 -6.75
C ALA A 15 -22.65 5.60 -6.70
N PHE A 16 -22.89 4.36 -7.16
CA PHE A 16 -24.21 3.73 -7.18
C PHE A 16 -24.43 2.75 -6.01
N VAL A 17 -23.44 2.55 -5.14
CA VAL A 17 -23.58 1.71 -3.94
C VAL A 17 -24.38 2.49 -2.90
N MET A 18 -25.60 2.04 -2.64
CA MET A 18 -26.49 2.67 -1.67
C MET A 18 -26.42 1.91 -0.32
N GLY A 19 -26.01 2.60 0.74
CA GLY A 19 -25.93 2.06 2.10
C GLY A 19 -24.59 1.40 2.45
N ASN A 20 -24.62 0.47 3.40
CA ASN A 20 -23.43 -0.23 3.89
C ASN A 20 -23.04 -1.38 2.96
N LYS A 21 -21.79 -1.87 3.08
CA LYS A 21 -21.27 -2.97 2.25
C LYS A 21 -22.15 -4.22 2.36
N ASN A 22 -22.79 -4.60 1.26
CA ASN A 22 -23.62 -5.79 1.11
C ASN A 22 -23.55 -6.25 -0.35
N ASP A 23 -23.36 -7.54 -0.59
CA ASP A 23 -23.21 -8.11 -1.94
C ASP A 23 -24.42 -7.79 -2.84
N ALA A 24 -25.62 -7.74 -2.27
CA ALA A 24 -26.83 -7.37 -3.00
C ALA A 24 -26.83 -5.88 -3.42
N ALA A 25 -26.25 -5.00 -2.61
CA ALA A 25 -26.10 -3.59 -2.96
C ALA A 25 -25.01 -3.40 -4.03
N ASP A 26 -23.92 -4.15 -3.93
CA ASP A 26 -22.83 -4.12 -4.91
C ASP A 26 -23.29 -4.63 -6.28
N ALA A 27 -24.05 -5.74 -6.33
CA ALA A 27 -24.60 -6.27 -7.57
C ALA A 27 -25.56 -5.29 -8.26
N ARG A 28 -26.44 -4.62 -7.48
CA ARG A 28 -27.33 -3.58 -8.01
C ARG A 28 -26.56 -2.37 -8.52
N ALA A 29 -25.51 -1.95 -7.80
CA ALA A 29 -24.66 -0.85 -8.23
C ALA A 29 -23.93 -1.15 -9.55
N ILE A 30 -23.45 -2.39 -9.74
CA ILE A 30 -22.85 -2.85 -11.00
C ILE A 30 -23.88 -2.83 -12.12
N TRP A 31 -25.08 -3.37 -11.88
CA TRP A 31 -26.15 -3.37 -12.88
C TRP A 31 -26.55 -1.94 -13.30
N MET A 32 -26.72 -1.05 -12.33
CA MET A 32 -27.04 0.36 -12.60
C MET A 32 -25.91 1.09 -13.34
N ALA A 33 -24.65 0.83 -12.97
CA ALA A 33 -23.50 1.44 -13.61
C ALA A 33 -23.35 1.01 -15.08
N GLU A 34 -23.69 -0.23 -15.43
CA GLU A 34 -23.58 -0.73 -16.81
C GLU A 34 -24.58 -0.05 -17.75
N GLN A 35 -25.77 0.27 -17.25
CA GLN A 35 -26.83 0.94 -18.02
C GLN A 35 -26.51 2.41 -18.35
N GLN A 36 -25.53 2.99 -17.65
CA GLN A 36 -25.21 4.41 -17.77
C GLN A 36 -24.13 4.65 -18.84
N PRO A 37 -24.24 5.70 -19.67
CA PRO A 37 -23.22 6.01 -20.67
C PRO A 37 -21.90 6.38 -19.98
N GLY A 38 -20.96 5.44 -19.97
CA GLY A 38 -19.70 5.56 -19.26
C GLY A 38 -18.54 4.91 -20.04
N LYS A 39 -17.33 5.44 -19.83
CA LYS A 39 -16.11 4.93 -20.47
C LYS A 39 -15.72 3.58 -19.84
N SER A 40 -15.50 2.58 -20.69
CA SER A 40 -14.89 1.31 -20.27
C SER A 40 -13.43 1.53 -19.89
N VAL A 41 -12.96 0.76 -18.91
CA VAL A 41 -11.55 0.75 -18.49
C VAL A 41 -10.81 -0.26 -19.35
N ALA A 42 -9.69 0.16 -19.94
CA ALA A 42 -8.79 -0.76 -20.62
C ALA A 42 -8.22 -1.78 -19.63
N VAL A 43 -8.11 -3.04 -20.07
CA VAL A 43 -7.39 -4.08 -19.32
C VAL A 43 -5.97 -3.56 -19.09
N LYS A 44 -5.55 -3.49 -17.82
CA LYS A 44 -4.19 -3.08 -17.48
C LYS A 44 -3.18 -4.05 -18.08
N THR A 45 -2.14 -3.52 -18.71
CA THR A 45 -1.02 -4.34 -19.19
C THR A 45 -0.23 -4.90 -18.00
N GLU A 46 0.42 -6.04 -18.18
CA GLU A 46 1.26 -6.66 -17.12
C GLU A 46 2.32 -5.69 -16.60
N THR A 47 2.89 -4.89 -17.49
CA THR A 47 3.85 -3.82 -17.16
C THR A 47 3.25 -2.78 -16.22
N GLN A 48 1.99 -2.36 -16.44
CA GLN A 48 1.29 -1.43 -15.55
C GLN A 48 0.99 -2.04 -14.18
N GLN A 49 0.82 -3.36 -14.11
CA GLN A 49 0.62 -4.09 -12.84
C GLN A 49 1.92 -4.26 -12.04
N ALA A 50 3.09 -4.29 -12.70
CA ALA A 50 4.39 -4.48 -12.06
C ALA A 50 4.94 -3.22 -11.36
N VAL A 51 4.65 -2.01 -11.87
CA VAL A 51 5.17 -0.73 -11.34
C VAL A 51 4.90 -0.51 -9.83
N PRO A 52 3.68 -0.79 -9.30
CA PRO A 52 3.43 -0.69 -7.86
C PRO A 52 4.31 -1.64 -7.02
N GLY A 53 4.66 -2.81 -7.56
CA GLY A 53 5.55 -3.77 -6.89
C GLY A 53 6.94 -3.17 -6.66
N LEU A 54 7.53 -2.60 -7.71
CA LEU A 54 8.83 -1.93 -7.64
C LEU A 54 8.84 -0.78 -6.62
N GLN A 55 7.78 0.02 -6.61
CA GLN A 55 7.67 1.14 -5.67
C GLN A 55 7.60 0.66 -4.21
N ARG A 56 6.88 -0.44 -3.93
CA ARG A 56 6.84 -1.04 -2.58
C ARG A 56 8.20 -1.58 -2.17
N MET A 57 8.91 -2.27 -3.05
CA MET A 57 10.26 -2.77 -2.78
C MET A 57 11.22 -1.62 -2.43
N ARG A 58 11.20 -0.54 -3.20
CA ARG A 58 12.00 0.67 -2.91
C ARG A 58 11.68 1.24 -1.53
N GLN A 59 10.40 1.38 -1.18
CA GLN A 59 9.98 1.89 0.13
C GLN A 59 10.47 0.99 1.27
N GLN A 60 10.41 -0.33 1.11
CA GLN A 60 10.88 -1.30 2.10
C GLN A 60 12.40 -1.19 2.31
N LEU A 61 13.18 -1.08 1.24
CA LEU A 61 14.63 -0.90 1.32
C LEU A 61 15.02 0.39 2.06
N VAL A 62 14.32 1.49 1.79
CA VAL A 62 14.54 2.77 2.51
C VAL A 62 14.27 2.61 4.00
N LYS A 63 13.17 1.96 4.39
CA LYS A 63 12.85 1.70 5.80
C LYS A 63 13.93 0.85 6.48
N PHE A 64 14.39 -0.22 5.83
CA PHE A 64 15.47 -1.05 6.36
C PHE A 64 16.77 -0.28 6.55
N ARG A 65 17.16 0.54 5.58
CA ARG A 65 18.36 1.41 5.70
C ARG A 65 18.25 2.33 6.91
N THR A 66 17.12 3.01 7.09
CA THR A 66 16.91 3.90 8.24
C THR A 66 16.94 3.14 9.57
N MET A 67 16.32 1.96 9.63
CA MET A 67 16.32 1.10 10.81
C MET A 67 17.74 0.66 11.20
N GLN A 68 18.54 0.23 10.23
CA GLN A 68 19.93 -0.19 10.45
C GLN A 68 20.79 0.97 10.97
N ILE A 69 20.68 2.16 10.37
CA ILE A 69 21.41 3.35 10.82
C ILE A 69 21.03 3.71 12.27
N ASN A 70 19.74 3.67 12.59
CA ASN A 70 19.28 3.96 13.94
C ASN A 70 19.76 2.90 14.96
N SER A 71 19.78 1.62 14.56
CA SER A 71 20.34 0.54 15.38
C SER A 71 21.83 0.77 15.67
N LEU A 72 22.62 1.09 14.65
CA LEU A 72 24.04 1.40 14.80
C LEU A 72 24.29 2.62 15.70
N ARG A 73 23.50 3.69 15.55
CA ARG A 73 23.58 4.87 16.43
C ARG A 73 23.25 4.51 17.88
N GLY A 74 22.23 3.70 18.11
CA GLY A 74 21.86 3.22 19.44
C GLY A 74 22.97 2.39 20.09
N LEU A 75 23.61 1.50 19.32
CA LEU A 75 24.75 0.71 19.78
C LEU A 75 25.97 1.59 20.10
N ALA A 76 26.35 2.51 19.21
CA ALA A 76 27.47 3.42 19.42
C ALA A 76 27.28 4.30 20.67
N HIS A 77 26.06 4.80 20.88
CA HIS A 77 25.72 5.55 22.10
C HIS A 77 25.80 4.68 23.37
N ARG A 78 25.42 3.39 23.29
CA ARG A 78 25.54 2.45 24.42
C ARG A 78 27.01 2.21 24.80
N VAL A 79 27.87 1.94 23.83
CA VAL A 79 29.31 1.69 24.06
C VAL A 79 30.00 2.92 24.65
N ARG A 80 29.70 4.12 24.13
CA ARG A 80 30.24 5.37 24.70
C ARG A 80 29.84 5.59 26.16
N ARG A 81 28.68 5.09 26.60
CA ARG A 81 28.27 5.18 28.01
C ARG A 81 29.01 4.18 28.91
N SER A 82 29.33 2.98 28.43
CA SER A 82 30.10 2.00 29.21
C SER A 82 31.55 2.45 29.41
N ASP A 83 32.14 3.14 28.44
CA ASP A 83 33.53 3.61 28.54
C ASP A 83 33.69 4.86 29.41
N GLY A 84 32.61 5.62 29.65
CA GLY A 84 32.59 6.82 30.48
C GLY A 84 32.32 6.57 31.97
N GLN A 85 32.04 5.33 32.38
CA GLN A 85 31.70 4.98 33.77
C GLN A 85 32.81 4.10 34.37
N GLY A 86 34.04 4.62 34.33
CA GLY A 86 35.24 3.92 34.77
C GLY A 86 36.33 4.85 35.33
N SER A 87 35.99 5.94 36.02
CA SER A 87 36.97 6.72 36.81
C SER A 87 36.28 7.70 37.79
N GLY A 88 35.52 7.18 38.75
CA GLY A 88 34.81 8.01 39.73
C GLY A 88 34.59 7.32 41.06
N GLY A 89 35.61 6.64 41.59
CA GLY A 89 35.51 5.93 42.84
C GLY A 89 36.86 5.47 43.38
N THR A 90 37.65 6.41 43.90
CA THR A 90 38.52 6.20 45.06
C THR A 90 39.01 7.54 45.59
N ARG A 91 38.76 7.75 46.89
CA ARG A 91 39.14 8.86 47.78
C ARG A 91 38.22 10.07 47.80
#